data_AF-A0A6A1Z4S2-F1
#
_entry.id   AF-A0A6A1Z4S2-F1
#
_cell.length_a   1.000
_cell.length_b   1.000
_cell.length_c   1.000
_cell.angle_alpha   90.00
_cell.angle_beta   90.00
_cell.angle_gamma   90.00
#
_symmetry.space_group_name_H-M   'P 1'
#
loop_
_entity.id
_entity.type
_entity.pdbx_description
1 polymer ?
#
loop_
_entity_poly.entity_id
_entity_poly.type
_entity_poly.pdbx_seq_one_letter_code
_entity_poly.pdbx_strand_id
1 'polypeptide(L)' 'MPDLGNSKLDHVLSYICKGFEKVLEFCAVTFVPALIIEQLCIYGTTHADQVISLLFVLMLILSAYGAKLFRDWRKED' A
#
# COMPACT_ATOMS: atom_id res chain seq x y z
N MET A 1 -10.48 -8.69 -15.46
CA MET A 1 -9.60 -9.18 -16.55
C MET A 1 -10.35 -10.28 -17.28
N PRO A 2 -10.72 -10.10 -18.56
CA PRO A 2 -11.45 -11.12 -19.31
C PRO A 2 -10.50 -12.23 -19.78
N ASP A 3 -10.95 -13.47 -19.56
CA ASP A 3 -10.54 -14.72 -20.23
C ASP A 3 -9.05 -15.11 -20.17
N LEU A 4 -8.60 -15.57 -19.00
CA LEU A 4 -7.43 -16.45 -18.90
C LEU A 4 -7.89 -17.90 -19.10
N GLY A 5 -7.23 -18.61 -20.01
CA GLY A 5 -7.77 -19.71 -20.79
C GLY A 5 -8.07 -21.02 -20.05
N ASN A 6 -8.66 -21.93 -20.81
CA ASN A 6 -9.22 -23.26 -20.47
C ASN A 6 -8.29 -24.28 -19.75
N SER A 7 -7.21 -23.89 -19.06
CA SER A 7 -6.26 -24.81 -18.43
C SER A 7 -6.14 -24.63 -16.91
N LYS A 8 -6.11 -25.75 -16.16
CA LYS A 8 -6.01 -25.76 -14.69
C LYS A 8 -4.80 -24.97 -14.15
N LEU A 9 -3.76 -24.80 -14.96
CA LEU A 9 -2.56 -24.04 -14.62
C LEU A 9 -2.84 -22.53 -14.48
N ASP A 10 -3.64 -21.94 -15.36
CA ASP A 10 -4.03 -20.52 -15.28
C ASP A 10 -4.88 -20.25 -14.04
N HIS A 11 -5.71 -21.22 -13.66
CA HIS A 11 -6.54 -21.11 -12.46
C HIS A 11 -5.69 -21.12 -11.17
N VAL A 12 -4.62 -21.93 -11.14
CA VAL A 12 -3.65 -21.96 -10.03
C VAL A 12 -2.81 -20.69 -10.01
N LEU A 13 -2.36 -20.20 -11.18
CA LEU A 13 -1.58 -18.97 -11.27
C LEU A 13 -2.40 -17.75 -10.81
N SER A 14 -3.67 -17.68 -11.21
CA SER A 14 -4.62 -16.65 -10.76
C SER A 14 -4.84 -16.71 -9.24
N TYR A 15 -4.92 -17.91 -8.67
CA TYR A 15 -5.08 -18.09 -7.22
C TYR A 15 -3.82 -17.64 -6.45
N ILE A 16 -2.63 -17.94 -6.97
CA ILE A 16 -1.36 -17.49 -6.40
C ILE A 16 -1.24 -15.97 -6.49
N CYS A 17 -1.58 -15.36 -7.63
CA CYS A 17 -1.58 -13.90 -7.78
C CYS A 17 -2.52 -13.22 -6.79
N LYS A 18 -3.74 -13.73 -6.61
CA LYS A 18 -4.68 -13.21 -5.60
C LYS A 18 -4.15 -13.37 -4.18
N GLY A 19 -3.51 -14.51 -3.87
CA GLY A 19 -2.87 -14.72 -2.57
C GLY A 19 -1.72 -13.76 -2.32
N PHE A 20 -0.89 -13.53 -3.34
CA PHE A 20 0.24 -12.60 -3.27
C PHE A 20 -0.22 -11.15 -3.10
N GLU A 21 -1.29 -10.75 -3.79
CA GLU A 21 -1.89 -9.41 -3.64
C GLU A 21 -2.37 -9.17 -2.20
N LYS A 22 -3.01 -10.17 -1.57
CA LYS A 22 -3.45 -10.09 -0.17
C LYS A 22 -2.29 -10.01 0.82
N VAL A 23 -1.21 -10.74 0.56
CA VAL A 23 0.02 -10.67 1.37
C VAL A 23 0.69 -9.31 1.20
N LEU A 24 0.71 -8.76 -0.02
CA LEU A 24 1.26 -7.45 -0.31
C LEU A 24 0.44 -6.35 0.38
N GLU A 25 -0.89 -6.43 0.36
CA GLU A 25 -1.78 -5.54 1.11
C GLU A 25 -1.48 -5.60 2.62
N PHE A 26 -1.34 -6.81 3.18
CA PHE A 26 -1.00 -6.98 4.60
C PHE A 26 0.37 -6.39 4.95
N CYS A 27 1.38 -6.63 4.11
CA CYS A 27 2.69 -6.03 4.26
C CYS A 27 2.61 -4.50 4.19
N ALA A 28 1.87 -3.93 3.25
CA ALA A 28 1.71 -2.48 3.17
C ALA A 28 1.03 -1.90 4.42
N VAL A 29 -0.04 -2.53 4.92
CA VAL A 29 -0.74 -2.09 6.14
C VAL A 29 0.14 -2.17 7.39
N THR A 30 1.07 -3.14 7.45
CA THR A 30 1.88 -3.37 8.65
C THR A 30 3.23 -2.62 8.59
N PHE A 31 3.91 -2.65 7.45
CA PHE A 31 5.23 -2.05 7.29
C PHE A 31 5.19 -0.53 7.12
N VAL A 32 4.15 0.04 6.50
CA VAL A 32 4.06 1.50 6.34
C VAL A 32 3.97 2.20 7.71
N PRO A 33 3.10 1.79 8.65
CA PRO A 33 3.10 2.37 10.00
C PRO A 33 4.39 2.09 10.77
N ALA A 34 4.95 0.89 10.64
CA ALA A 34 6.19 0.53 11.33
C ALA A 34 7.37 1.41 10.90
N LEU A 35 7.51 1.69 9.60
CA LEU A 35 8.54 2.59 9.06
C LEU A 35 8.35 4.03 9.55
N ILE A 36 7.11 4.50 9.66
CA ILE A 36 6.82 5.84 10.20
C ILE A 36 7.23 5.92 11.68
N ILE A 37 6.91 4.90 12.47
CA ILE A 37 7.25 4.83 13.90
C ILE A 37 8.77 4.76 14.09
N GLU A 38 9.49 3.95 13.33
CA GLU A 38 10.95 3.90 13.40
C GLU A 38 11.59 5.25 13.10
N GLN A 39 11.15 5.93 12.04
CA GLN A 39 11.70 7.24 11.69
C GLN A 39 11.46 8.27 12.78
N LEU A 40 10.30 8.20 13.44
CA LEU A 40 9.96 9.06 14.58
C LEU A 40 10.82 8.74 15.81
N CYS A 41 11.04 7.45 16.12
CA CYS A 41 11.83 7.01 17.27
C CYS A 41 13.33 7.30 17.10
N ILE A 42 13.88 7.12 15.90
CA ILE A 42 15.32 7.27 15.63
C ILE A 42 15.69 8.75 15.47
N TYR A 43 14.90 9.52 14.72
CA TYR A 43 15.26 10.88 14.31
C TYR A 43 14.39 11.97 14.95
N GLY A 44 13.30 11.63 15.64
CA GLY A 44 12.39 12.62 16.23
C GLY A 44 12.99 13.42 17.38
N THR A 45 14.05 12.92 18.03
CA THR A 45 14.73 13.60 19.15
C THR A 45 15.92 14.46 18.71
N THR A 46 16.56 14.12 17.59
CA THR A 46 17.76 14.77 17.08
C THR A 46 17.47 15.75 15.94
N HIS A 47 16.51 15.43 15.07
CA HIS A 47 16.18 16.22 13.87
C HIS A 47 14.67 16.27 13.62
N ALA A 48 13.91 16.74 14.62
CA ALA A 48 12.45 16.79 14.60
C ALA A 48 11.87 17.46 13.32
N ASP A 49 12.46 18.57 12.86
CA ASP A 49 11.97 19.30 11.68
C ASP A 49 12.02 18.46 10.40
N GLN A 50 13.08 17.66 10.22
CA GLN A 50 13.23 16.81 9.03
C GLN A 50 12.24 15.66 9.03
N VAL A 51 12.00 15.07 10.21
CA VAL A 51 11.04 13.97 10.39
C VAL A 51 9.61 14.45 10.15
N ILE A 52 9.25 15.61 10.71
CA ILE A 52 7.92 16.21 10.52
C ILE A 52 7.71 16.54 9.03
N SER A 53 8.71 17.11 8.35
CA SER A 53 8.62 17.40 6.92
C SER A 53 8.45 16.12 6.09
N LEU A 54 9.18 15.04 6.41
CA LEU A 54 9.04 13.75 5.74
C LEU A 54 7.64 13.14 5.95
N LEU A 55 7.16 13.15 7.20
CA LEU A 55 5.82 12.67 7.57
C LEU A 55 4.72 13.45 6.84
N PHE A 56 4.87 14.76 6.70
CA PHE A 56 3.92 15.61 6.00
C PHE A 56 3.85 15.27 4.51
N VAL A 57 5.00 15.08 3.86
CA VAL A 57 5.05 14.65 2.44
C VAL A 57 4.45 13.26 2.27
N LEU A 58 4.73 12.33 3.18
CA LEU A 58 4.19 10.97 3.12
C LEU A 58 2.66 10.96 3.29
N MET A 59 2.12 11.75 4.23
CA MET A 59 0.67 11.95 4.39
C MET A 59 0.02 12.51 3.12
N LEU A 60 0.66 13.44 2.42
CA LEU A 60 0.16 13.97 1.15
C LEU A 60 0.12 12.91 0.05
N ILE A 61 1.16 12.08 -0.07
CA ILE A 61 1.20 10.99 -1.05
C ILE A 61 0.12 9.94 -0.73
N LEU A 62 0.00 9.55 0.53
CA LEU A 62 -1.00 8.56 0.97
C LEU A 62 -2.43 9.07 0.78
N SER A 63 -2.70 10.34 1.09
CA SER A 63 -4.03 10.93 0.87
C SER A 63 -4.37 11.07 -0.61
N ALA A 64 -3.41 11.45 -1.47
CA ALA A 64 -3.61 11.46 -2.92
C ALA A 64 -3.88 10.06 -3.48
N TYR A 65 -3.15 9.05 -3.00
CA TYR A 65 -3.38 7.66 -3.38
C TYR A 65 -4.74 7.15 -2.91
N GLY A 66 -5.11 7.42 -1.65
CA GLY A 66 -6.41 7.06 -1.09
C GLY A 66 -7.57 7.73 -1.82
N ALA A 67 -7.44 9.02 -2.18
CA ALA A 67 -8.44 9.73 -2.97
C ALA A 67 -8.60 9.15 -4.38
N LYS A 68 -7.49 8.75 -5.02
CA LYS A 68 -7.52 8.07 -6.31
C LYS A 68 -8.25 6.72 -6.20
N LEU A 69 -7.87 5.90 -5.21
CA LEU A 69 -8.48 4.59 -4.97
C LEU A 69 -9.99 4.71 -4.70
N PHE A 70 -10.40 5.66 -3.85
CA PHE A 70 -11.81 5.92 -3.57
C PHE A 70 -12.59 6.37 -4.80
N ARG A 71 -11.97 7.16 -5.68
CA ARG A 71 -12.58 7.57 -6.95
C ARG A 71 -12.71 6.41 -7.93
N ASP A 72 -11.76 5.50 -7.94
CA ASP A 72 -11.80 4.32 -8.79
C ASP A 72 -12.89 3.35 -8.30
N TRP A 73 -13.03 3.14 -6.98
CA TRP A 73 -14.15 2.38 -6.40
C TRP A 73 -15.53 2.97 -6.74
N ARG A 74 -15.69 4.30 -6.66
CA ARG A 74 -16.96 4.95 -7.00
C ARG A 74 -17.34 4.86 -8.49
N LYS A 75 -16.42 4.52 -9.37
CA LYS A 75 -16.71 4.33 -10.81
C LYS A 75 -17.11 2.90 -11.15
N GLU A 76 -16.89 1.96 -10.22
CA GLU A 76 -17.19 0.55 -10.40
C GLU A 76 -18.59 0.17 -9.86
N ASP A 77 -19.19 1.06 -9.04
CA ASP A 77 -20.62 1.08 -8.67
C ASP A 77 -21.48 1.89 -9.67
#